data_AF-A0A927MXT9-F1
#
_entry.id   AF-A0A927MXT9-F1
#
_cell.length_a   1.000
_cell.length_b   1.000
_cell.length_c   1.000
_cell.angle_alpha   90.00
_cell.angle_beta   90.00
_cell.angle_gamma   90.00
#
_symmetry.space_group_name_H-M   'P 1'
#
loop_
_entity.id
_entity.type
_entity.pdbx_description
1 polymer ?
#
loop_
_entity_poly.entity_id
_entity_poly.type
_entity_poly.pdbx_seq_one_letter_code
_entity_poly.pdbx_strand_id
1 'polypeptide(L)'
;MDDLVQPARALGIHPPAVTRGEGEVRAALGGSVDVHFAGAGVDGLGGVRVEVGEAAAVPNRLAGDRDPLALRLALLTRRHYCGAQFTPGILDEADATLHRWRDGVAVWARAPSRPMPPDVVRDAYAAFENNLDTPSVLGQLNRLADDVDVADGAKFETFVHLDRVLAVDLARDIGAGPD
;
A
#
# COMPACT_ATOMS: atom_id res chain seq x y z
N MET A 1 -12.47 22.30 10.16
CA MET A 1 -13.03 20.95 10.44
C MET A 1 -13.99 20.51 9.33
N ASP A 2 -14.84 21.41 8.81
CA ASP A 2 -15.74 21.11 7.67
C ASP A 2 -15.01 20.68 6.38
N ASP A 3 -13.82 21.21 6.09
CA ASP A 3 -13.07 20.89 4.85
C ASP A 3 -12.69 19.41 4.69
N LEU A 4 -12.68 18.62 5.78
CA LEU A 4 -12.27 17.21 5.75
C LEU A 4 -13.46 16.23 5.75
N VAL A 5 -14.68 16.69 6.03
CA VAL A 5 -15.87 15.81 6.16
C VAL A 5 -16.30 15.24 4.80
N GLN A 6 -16.28 16.06 3.75
CA GLN A 6 -16.66 15.62 2.40
C GLN A 6 -15.64 14.65 1.78
N PRO A 7 -14.31 14.92 1.83
CA PRO A 7 -13.30 13.94 1.42
C PRO A 7 -13.38 12.62 2.19
N ALA A 8 -13.60 12.66 3.51
CA ALA A 8 -13.73 11.46 4.32
C ALA A 8 -14.93 10.59 3.87
N ARG A 9 -16.09 11.21 3.64
CA ARG A 9 -17.28 10.50 3.14
C ARG A 9 -17.07 9.87 1.77
N ALA A 10 -16.35 10.55 0.86
CA ALA A 10 -16.02 9.99 -0.45
C ALA A 10 -15.14 8.72 -0.35
N LEU A 11 -14.38 8.59 0.73
CA LEU A 11 -13.57 7.41 1.06
C LEU A 11 -14.35 6.36 1.89
N GLY A 12 -15.66 6.52 2.08
CA GLY A 12 -16.45 5.65 2.95
C GLY A 12 -16.17 5.83 4.45
N ILE A 13 -15.40 6.84 4.83
CA ILE A 13 -15.12 7.18 6.23
C ILE A 13 -16.31 7.98 6.75
N HIS A 14 -17.09 7.36 7.63
CA HIS A 14 -18.23 8.02 8.23
C HIS A 14 -17.76 9.08 9.25
N PRO A 15 -18.40 10.26 9.28
CA PRO A 15 -18.14 11.21 10.35
C PRO A 15 -18.49 10.58 11.70
N PRO A 16 -17.83 11.02 12.80
CA PRO A 16 -18.15 10.52 14.11
C PRO A 16 -19.64 10.74 14.41
N ALA A 17 -20.33 9.70 14.89
CA ALA A 17 -21.75 9.76 15.23
C ALA A 17 -22.03 10.74 16.39
N VAL A 18 -21.03 10.96 17.24
CA VAL A 18 -21.10 11.82 18.42
C VAL A 18 -19.72 12.46 18.65
N THR A 19 -19.69 13.77 18.89
CA THR A 19 -18.50 14.50 19.36
C THR A 19 -18.73 14.95 20.80
N ARG A 20 -17.85 14.53 21.72
CA ARG A 20 -17.95 14.78 23.16
C ARG A 20 -16.55 15.00 23.75
N GLY A 21 -16.48 15.69 24.89
CA GLY A 21 -15.22 15.81 25.64
C GLY A 21 -14.82 14.48 26.27
N GLU A 22 -13.52 14.25 26.50
CA GLU A 22 -12.95 12.99 27.00
C GLU A 22 -13.70 12.41 28.21
N GLY A 23 -14.04 13.24 29.21
CA GLY A 23 -14.78 12.82 30.41
C GLY A 23 -16.25 12.47 30.16
N GLU A 24 -16.86 13.01 29.12
CA GLU A 24 -18.26 12.74 28.74
C GLU A 24 -18.38 11.45 27.91
N VAL A 25 -17.34 11.09 27.16
CA VAL A 25 -17.32 9.87 26.32
C VAL A 25 -17.50 8.62 27.18
N ARG A 26 -16.77 8.52 28.30
CA ARG A 26 -16.87 7.36 29.21
C ARG A 26 -18.29 7.18 29.77
N ALA A 27 -18.94 8.28 30.13
CA ALA A 27 -20.32 8.27 30.62
C ALA A 27 -21.32 7.92 29.50
N ALA A 28 -21.11 8.46 28.29
CA ALA A 28 -21.97 8.22 27.14
C ALA A 28 -21.88 6.77 26.60
N LEU A 29 -20.69 6.16 26.67
CA LEU A 29 -20.46 4.78 26.25
C LEU A 29 -20.75 3.74 27.35
N GLY A 30 -21.10 4.18 28.56
CA GLY A 30 -21.50 3.30 29.66
C GLY A 30 -20.36 2.46 30.26
N GLY A 31 -19.09 2.84 30.05
CA GLY A 31 -17.95 2.05 30.48
C GLY A 31 -16.59 2.59 30.04
N SER A 32 -15.52 1.85 30.38
CA SER A 32 -14.17 2.13 29.89
C SER A 32 -14.09 1.95 28.38
N VAL A 33 -13.23 2.75 27.73
CA VAL A 33 -12.91 2.59 26.32
C VAL A 33 -11.70 1.66 26.20
N ASP A 34 -11.80 0.63 25.36
CA ASP A 34 -10.72 -0.36 25.21
C ASP A 34 -9.68 0.06 24.15
N VAL A 35 -10.06 0.88 23.17
CA VAL A 35 -9.20 1.32 22.06
C VAL A 35 -9.30 2.83 21.84
N HIS A 36 -8.17 3.50 21.85
CA HIS A 36 -8.04 4.94 21.67
C HIS A 36 -7.25 5.26 20.41
N PHE A 37 -7.83 6.07 19.52
CA PHE A 37 -7.11 6.68 18.40
C PHE A 37 -6.74 8.11 18.78
N ALA A 38 -5.45 8.43 18.81
CA ALA A 38 -4.97 9.74 19.25
C ALA A 38 -3.74 10.17 18.47
N GLY A 39 -3.53 11.49 18.36
CA GLY A 39 -2.26 12.04 17.89
C GLY A 39 -1.11 11.68 18.83
N ALA A 40 0.11 11.84 18.34
CA ALA A 40 1.33 11.64 19.12
C ALA A 40 1.31 12.50 20.41
N GLY A 41 1.80 11.93 21.52
CA GLY A 41 1.99 12.65 22.79
C GLY A 41 0.74 12.85 23.65
N VAL A 42 -0.42 12.33 23.26
CA VAL A 42 -1.56 12.19 24.18
C VAL A 42 -1.25 11.03 25.13
N ASP A 43 -1.51 11.14 26.43
CA ASP A 43 -1.25 10.06 27.42
C ASP A 43 -2.45 9.88 28.38
N GLY A 44 -2.42 8.85 29.22
CA GLY A 44 -3.33 8.72 30.38
C GLY A 44 -4.75 8.21 30.12
N LEU A 45 -5.10 7.82 28.90
CA LEU A 45 -6.47 7.42 28.51
C LEU A 45 -6.93 6.03 29.00
N GLY A 46 -6.00 5.15 29.42
CA GLY A 46 -6.29 3.72 29.59
C GLY A 46 -6.42 2.97 28.25
N GLY A 47 -6.60 1.64 28.27
CA GLY A 47 -6.82 0.83 27.06
C GLY A 47 -5.63 0.72 26.09
N VAL A 48 -5.89 0.12 24.92
CA VAL A 48 -4.96 0.05 23.79
C VAL A 48 -4.96 1.37 23.04
N ARG A 49 -3.78 1.85 22.64
CA ARG A 49 -3.62 3.09 21.90
C ARG A 49 -3.14 2.83 20.48
N VAL A 50 -3.79 3.48 19.53
CA VAL A 50 -3.37 3.58 18.14
C VAL A 50 -2.99 5.04 17.88
N GLU A 51 -1.71 5.27 17.64
CA GLU A 51 -1.23 6.59 17.26
C GLU A 51 -1.62 6.89 15.81
N VAL A 52 -2.20 8.08 15.60
CA VAL A 52 -2.57 8.58 14.28
C VAL A 52 -1.68 9.79 13.97
N GLY A 53 -0.78 9.61 13.01
CA GLY A 53 0.07 10.71 12.53
C GLY A 53 -0.72 11.74 11.72
N GLU A 54 -0.24 12.99 11.72
CA GLU A 54 -0.81 14.02 10.85
C GLU A 54 -0.54 13.71 9.37
N ALA A 55 -1.57 13.85 8.55
CA ALA A 55 -1.44 13.78 7.10
C ALA A 55 -1.23 15.19 6.53
N ALA A 56 -0.01 15.50 6.11
CA ALA A 56 0.35 16.83 5.61
C ALA A 56 -0.16 17.13 4.19
N ALA A 57 -0.70 16.15 3.47
CA ALA A 57 -1.14 16.32 2.08
C ALA A 57 -2.20 15.30 1.63
N VAL A 58 -2.96 15.67 0.60
CA VAL A 58 -3.92 14.79 -0.10
C VAL A 58 -3.16 13.92 -1.12
N PRO A 59 -3.45 12.61 -1.25
CA PRO A 59 -2.72 11.68 -2.12
C PRO A 59 -2.44 12.19 -3.55
N ASN A 60 -3.44 12.76 -4.24
CA ASN A 60 -3.25 13.28 -5.61
C ASN A 60 -2.26 14.45 -5.69
N ARG A 61 -2.13 15.25 -4.63
CA ARG A 61 -1.12 16.33 -4.60
C ARG A 61 0.28 15.80 -4.32
N LEU A 62 0.41 14.65 -3.66
CA LEU A 62 1.71 14.03 -3.40
C LEU A 62 2.31 13.40 -4.64
N ALA A 63 1.49 12.76 -5.50
CA ALA A 63 1.98 12.17 -6.75
C ALA A 63 2.53 13.23 -7.74
N GLY A 64 1.89 14.41 -7.79
CA GLY A 64 2.23 15.44 -8.78
C GLY A 64 1.99 14.91 -10.19
N ASP A 65 3.00 15.01 -11.06
CA ASP A 65 2.93 14.53 -12.45
C ASP A 65 3.28 13.03 -12.60
N ARG A 66 3.56 12.31 -11.50
CA ARG A 66 3.85 10.86 -11.50
C ARG A 66 2.58 10.05 -11.68
N ASP A 67 2.74 8.76 -11.95
CA ASP A 67 1.64 7.83 -11.87
C ASP A 67 1.03 7.86 -10.45
N PRO A 68 -0.31 8.00 -10.28
CA PRO A 68 -0.94 7.96 -8.96
C PRO A 68 -0.61 6.70 -8.15
N LEU A 69 -0.34 5.58 -8.81
CA LEU A 69 0.04 4.31 -8.19
C LEU A 69 1.51 4.28 -7.74
N ALA A 70 2.34 5.27 -8.11
CA ALA A 70 3.67 5.45 -7.54
C ALA A 70 3.60 5.75 -6.04
N LEU A 71 2.63 6.57 -5.59
CA LEU A 71 2.41 6.81 -4.16
C LEU A 71 1.99 5.52 -3.44
N ARG A 72 1.13 4.70 -4.06
CA ARG A 72 0.72 3.41 -3.52
C ARG A 72 1.92 2.48 -3.37
N LEU A 73 2.75 2.35 -4.41
CA LEU A 73 3.97 1.56 -4.35
C LEU A 73 4.91 2.08 -3.26
N ALA A 74 5.10 3.40 -3.17
CA ALA A 74 5.92 4.03 -2.13
C ALA A 74 5.42 3.70 -0.71
N LEU A 75 4.11 3.68 -0.48
CA LEU A 75 3.52 3.24 0.79
C LEU A 75 3.79 1.75 1.06
N LEU A 76 3.68 0.88 0.05
CA LEU A 76 3.91 -0.55 0.16
C LEU A 76 5.39 -0.92 0.43
N THR A 77 6.34 0.00 0.17
CA THR A 77 7.76 -0.19 0.54
C THR A 77 8.02 -0.14 2.05
N ARG A 78 7.00 0.22 2.85
CA ARG A 78 7.08 0.32 4.30
C ARG A 78 6.03 -0.58 4.95
N ARG A 79 6.29 -0.99 6.19
CA ARG A 79 5.26 -1.65 6.99
C ARG A 79 4.16 -0.64 7.33
N HIS A 80 2.90 -1.06 7.24
CA HIS A 80 1.73 -0.19 7.38
C HIS A 80 1.63 0.53 8.74
N TYR A 81 2.28 -0.01 9.77
CA TYR A 81 2.31 0.57 11.12
C TYR A 81 3.50 1.51 11.36
N CYS A 82 4.39 1.69 10.39
CA CYS A 82 5.47 2.66 10.47
C CYS A 82 5.00 4.02 9.92
N GLY A 83 5.32 5.10 10.64
CA GLY A 83 5.13 6.45 10.12
C GLY A 83 5.80 6.62 8.75
N ALA A 84 5.08 7.19 7.79
CA ALA A 84 5.55 7.38 6.43
C ALA A 84 5.93 8.84 6.19
N GLN A 85 7.22 9.09 5.96
CA GLN A 85 7.74 10.37 5.48
C GLN A 85 8.18 10.19 4.03
N PHE A 86 7.57 10.93 3.11
CA PHE A 86 7.89 10.88 1.70
C PHE A 86 8.65 12.11 1.26
N THR A 87 9.80 11.89 0.65
CA THR A 87 10.53 12.89 -0.11
C THR A 87 10.19 12.72 -1.59
N PRO A 88 10.37 13.76 -2.43
CA PRO A 88 10.22 13.62 -3.87
C PRO A 88 11.03 12.45 -4.44
N GLY A 89 12.26 12.24 -3.96
CA GLY A 89 13.12 11.14 -4.42
C GLY A 89 12.55 9.75 -4.15
N ILE A 90 11.85 9.53 -3.03
CA ILE A 90 11.17 8.24 -2.77
C ILE A 90 10.04 8.00 -3.78
N LEU A 91 9.31 9.06 -4.14
CA LEU A 91 8.23 8.96 -5.10
C LEU A 91 8.76 8.76 -6.53
N ASP A 92 9.89 9.41 -6.87
CA ASP A 92 10.59 9.19 -8.14
C ASP A 92 11.08 7.75 -8.28
N GLU A 93 11.66 7.18 -7.23
CA GLU A 93 12.11 5.79 -7.23
C GLU A 93 10.96 4.80 -7.37
N ALA A 94 9.84 5.05 -6.68
CA ALA A 94 8.65 4.25 -6.81
C ALA A 94 8.06 4.33 -8.23
N ASP A 95 7.94 5.53 -8.79
CA ASP A 95 7.45 5.75 -10.15
C ASP A 95 8.33 5.05 -11.19
N ALA A 96 9.65 5.18 -11.07
CA ALA A 96 10.60 4.49 -11.95
C ALA A 96 10.50 2.96 -11.80
N THR A 97 10.28 2.45 -10.59
CA THR A 97 10.10 1.01 -10.35
C THR A 97 8.82 0.49 -10.97
N LEU A 98 7.73 1.25 -10.87
CA LEU A 98 6.45 0.90 -11.46
C LEU A 98 6.54 0.80 -12.99
N HIS A 99 7.18 1.78 -13.64
CA HIS A 99 7.43 1.74 -15.08
C HIS A 99 8.26 0.51 -15.48
N ARG A 100 9.39 0.26 -14.82
CA ARG A 100 10.24 -0.92 -15.12
C ARG A 100 9.48 -2.24 -14.99
N TRP A 101 8.64 -2.38 -13.96
CA TRP A 101 7.86 -3.59 -13.76
C TRP A 101 6.77 -3.76 -14.82
N ARG A 102 6.07 -2.70 -15.20
CA ARG A 102 5.05 -2.77 -16.26
C ARG A 102 5.67 -3.06 -17.62
N ASP A 103 6.81 -2.45 -17.94
CA ASP A 103 7.58 -2.76 -19.14
C ASP A 103 7.98 -4.24 -19.18
N GLY A 104 8.52 -4.75 -18.06
CA GLY A 104 8.87 -6.16 -17.91
C GLY A 104 7.67 -7.08 -18.11
N VAL A 105 6.55 -6.78 -17.46
CA VAL A 105 5.30 -7.54 -17.59
C VAL A 105 4.77 -7.51 -19.03
N ALA A 106 4.80 -6.38 -19.71
CA ALA A 106 4.38 -6.24 -21.11
C ALA A 106 5.26 -7.06 -22.07
N VAL A 107 6.57 -7.15 -21.80
CA VAL A 107 7.48 -8.02 -22.54
C VAL A 107 7.19 -9.50 -22.25
N TRP A 108 7.13 -9.89 -20.97
CA TRP A 108 6.95 -11.28 -20.56
C TRP A 108 5.58 -11.85 -20.95
N ALA A 109 4.54 -11.02 -21.07
CA ALA A 109 3.22 -11.40 -21.55
C ALA A 109 3.22 -12.04 -22.96
N ARG A 110 4.29 -11.83 -23.75
CA ARG A 110 4.45 -12.41 -25.09
C ARG A 110 5.00 -13.84 -25.06
N ALA A 111 5.52 -14.29 -23.93
CA ALA A 111 6.04 -15.64 -23.75
C ALA A 111 4.91 -16.65 -23.49
N PRO A 112 5.08 -17.94 -23.82
CA PRO A 112 4.14 -18.97 -23.40
C PRO A 112 4.01 -19.00 -21.87
N SER A 113 2.78 -19.11 -21.36
CA SER A 113 2.52 -19.23 -19.93
C SER A 113 3.31 -20.40 -19.31
N ARG A 114 3.81 -20.19 -18.09
CA ARG A 114 4.56 -21.18 -17.31
C ARG A 114 4.09 -21.15 -15.86
N PRO A 115 4.15 -22.28 -15.13
CA PRO A 115 3.79 -22.30 -13.72
C PRO A 115 4.61 -21.30 -12.91
N MET A 116 3.96 -20.61 -11.98
CA MET A 116 4.63 -19.73 -11.02
C MET A 116 5.62 -20.55 -10.17
N PRO A 117 6.81 -20.02 -9.82
CA PRO A 117 7.72 -20.71 -8.92
C PRO A 117 7.06 -20.93 -7.55
N PRO A 118 6.88 -22.18 -7.08
CA PRO A 118 6.07 -22.47 -5.91
C PRO A 118 6.65 -21.85 -4.62
N ASP A 119 7.98 -21.81 -4.50
CA ASP A 119 8.64 -21.18 -3.36
C ASP A 119 8.38 -19.67 -3.31
N VAL A 120 8.44 -18.97 -4.45
CA VAL A 120 8.17 -17.53 -4.51
C VAL A 120 6.73 -17.23 -4.09
N VAL A 121 5.76 -18.00 -4.60
CA VAL A 121 4.35 -17.81 -4.24
C VAL A 121 4.13 -18.09 -2.75
N ARG A 122 4.63 -19.23 -2.24
CA ARG A 122 4.51 -19.58 -0.82
C ARG A 122 5.10 -18.49 0.07
N ASP A 123 6.30 -18.03 -0.24
CA ASP A 123 7.02 -17.06 0.58
C ASP A 123 6.34 -15.68 0.53
N ALA A 124 5.69 -15.32 -0.59
CA ALA A 124 4.88 -14.12 -0.70
C ALA A 124 3.62 -14.18 0.18
N TYR A 125 2.91 -15.32 0.18
CA TYR A 125 1.75 -15.52 1.05
C TYR A 125 2.14 -15.54 2.54
N ALA A 126 3.27 -16.18 2.88
CA ALA A 126 3.80 -16.13 4.25
C ALA A 126 4.12 -14.70 4.70
N ALA A 127 4.64 -13.86 3.79
CA ALA A 127 4.87 -12.44 4.07
C ALA A 127 3.56 -11.66 4.27
N PHE A 128 2.52 -11.93 3.46
CA PHE A 128 1.21 -11.32 3.68
C PHE A 128 0.57 -11.72 5.01
N GLU A 129 0.68 -13.00 5.39
CA GLU A 129 0.22 -13.52 6.68
C GLU A 129 1.02 -12.94 7.85
N ASN A 130 2.30 -12.62 7.63
CA ASN A 130 3.16 -11.97 8.61
C ASN A 130 2.94 -10.45 8.65
N ASN A 131 1.73 -10.05 9.05
CA ASN A 131 1.36 -8.66 9.29
C ASN A 131 1.48 -7.76 8.04
N LEU A 132 1.04 -8.28 6.87
CA LEU A 132 1.11 -7.58 5.58
C LEU A 132 2.53 -7.04 5.31
N ASP A 133 3.53 -7.93 5.34
CA ASP A 133 4.93 -7.60 5.05
C ASP A 133 5.14 -7.38 3.55
N THR A 134 4.49 -6.35 3.02
CA THR A 134 4.59 -5.93 1.63
C THR A 134 6.03 -5.57 1.23
N PRO A 135 6.91 -4.98 2.08
CA PRO A 135 8.29 -4.77 1.69
C PRO A 135 9.02 -6.07 1.31
N SER A 136 8.76 -7.16 2.03
CA SER A 136 9.35 -8.47 1.71
C SER A 136 8.84 -9.01 0.38
N VAL A 137 7.55 -8.84 0.08
CA VAL A 137 6.96 -9.24 -1.21
C VAL A 137 7.53 -8.42 -2.36
N LEU A 138 7.67 -7.10 -2.21
CA LEU A 138 8.27 -6.24 -3.23
C LEU A 138 9.75 -6.62 -3.47
N GLY A 139 10.49 -6.97 -2.41
CA GLY A 139 11.86 -7.48 -2.52
C GLY A 139 11.96 -8.84 -3.21
N GLN A 140 10.95 -9.70 -3.11
CA GLN A 140 10.86 -10.96 -3.87
C GLN A 140 10.57 -10.68 -5.34
N LEU A 141 9.62 -9.78 -5.65
CA LEU A 141 9.31 -9.39 -7.03
C LEU A 141 10.51 -8.78 -7.75
N ASN A 142 11.27 -7.90 -7.09
CA ASN A 142 12.51 -7.36 -7.66
C ASN A 142 13.52 -8.47 -8.00
N ARG A 143 13.75 -9.41 -7.09
CA ARG A 143 14.65 -10.55 -7.35
C ARG A 143 14.15 -11.43 -8.50
N LEU A 144 12.84 -11.70 -8.56
CA LEU A 144 12.22 -12.48 -9.62
C LEU A 144 12.34 -11.80 -10.99
N ALA A 145 12.20 -10.47 -11.04
CA ALA A 145 12.36 -9.71 -12.28
C ALA A 145 13.75 -9.92 -12.88
N ASP A 146 14.78 -9.86 -12.03
CA ASP A 146 16.19 -9.96 -12.41
C ASP A 146 16.69 -11.40 -12.61
N ASP A 147 15.92 -12.41 -12.19
CA ASP A 147 16.32 -13.83 -12.25
C ASP A 147 16.27 -14.37 -13.69
N VAL A 148 17.44 -14.55 -14.31
CA VAL A 148 17.56 -15.04 -15.69
C VAL A 148 17.22 -16.53 -15.85
N ASP A 149 17.20 -17.29 -14.77
CA ASP A 149 16.92 -18.73 -14.79
C ASP A 149 15.40 -19.01 -14.74
N VAL A 150 14.59 -18.02 -14.37
CA VAL A 150 13.12 -18.14 -14.39
C VAL A 150 12.56 -17.73 -15.75
N ALA A 151 11.76 -18.60 -16.35
CA ALA A 151 11.11 -18.33 -17.62
C ALA A 151 10.19 -17.10 -17.55
N ASP A 152 10.22 -16.26 -18.59
CA ASP A 152 9.39 -15.04 -18.69
C ASP A 152 7.90 -15.29 -18.40
N GLY A 153 7.33 -16.36 -18.96
CA GLY A 153 5.92 -16.71 -18.70
C GLY A 153 5.64 -16.98 -17.21
N ALA A 154 6.61 -17.47 -16.44
CA ALA A 154 6.45 -17.69 -15.00
C ALA A 154 6.59 -16.38 -14.22
N LYS A 155 7.47 -15.47 -14.66
CA LYS A 155 7.57 -14.11 -14.12
C LYS A 155 6.25 -13.36 -14.32
N PHE A 156 5.73 -13.38 -15.54
CA PHE A 156 4.44 -12.78 -15.89
C PHE A 156 3.31 -13.26 -14.98
N GLU A 157 3.09 -14.57 -14.89
CA GLU A 157 2.02 -15.15 -14.07
C GLU A 157 2.17 -14.77 -12.59
N THR A 158 3.40 -14.76 -12.08
CA THR A 158 3.67 -14.41 -10.67
C THR A 158 3.40 -12.93 -10.39
N PHE A 159 3.86 -12.03 -11.27
CA PHE A 159 3.62 -10.59 -11.14
C PHE A 159 2.12 -10.28 -11.16
N VAL A 160 1.37 -10.79 -12.14
CA VAL A 160 -0.08 -10.58 -12.24
C VAL A 160 -0.84 -11.23 -11.08
N HIS A 161 -0.37 -12.38 -10.58
CA HIS A 161 -0.97 -13.05 -9.43
C HIS A 161 -0.86 -12.21 -8.15
N LEU A 162 0.36 -11.72 -7.84
CA LEU A 162 0.61 -10.93 -6.63
C LEU A 162 0.03 -9.52 -6.73
N ASP A 163 -0.12 -8.97 -7.94
CA ASP A 163 -0.76 -7.67 -8.15
C ASP A 163 -2.24 -7.65 -7.73
N ARG A 164 -2.90 -8.81 -7.59
CA ARG A 164 -4.27 -8.87 -7.03
C ARG A 164 -4.35 -8.37 -5.59
N VAL A 165 -3.23 -8.43 -4.86
CA VAL A 165 -3.11 -7.90 -3.49
C VAL A 165 -2.46 -6.53 -3.50
N LEU A 166 -1.37 -6.38 -4.28
CA LEU A 166 -0.62 -5.12 -4.33
C LEU A 166 -1.42 -4.00 -5.00
N ALA A 167 -2.23 -4.32 -6.02
CA ALA A 167 -3.10 -3.43 -6.77
C ALA A 167 -2.37 -2.18 -7.29
N VAL A 168 -1.24 -2.39 -7.96
CA VAL A 168 -0.47 -1.34 -8.64
C VAL A 168 -0.59 -1.42 -10.17
N ASP A 169 -1.52 -2.25 -10.67
CA ASP A 169 -1.93 -2.32 -12.08
C ASP A 169 -0.74 -2.66 -13.00
N LEU A 170 -0.10 -3.79 -12.72
CA LEU A 170 1.12 -4.23 -13.43
C LEU A 170 0.85 -4.67 -14.88
N ALA A 171 -0.41 -5.01 -15.18
CA ALA A 171 -0.83 -5.46 -16.51
C ALA A 171 -1.22 -4.30 -17.46
N ARG A 172 -1.13 -3.05 -17.01
CA ARG A 172 -1.62 -1.85 -17.72
C ARG A 172 -1.11 -1.73 -19.16
N ASP A 173 0.17 -1.98 -19.36
CA ASP A 173 0.87 -1.68 -20.62
C ASP A 173 0.91 -2.89 -21.58
N ILE A 174 0.21 -3.98 -21.23
CA ILE A 174 0.10 -5.15 -22.12
C ILE A 174 -0.68 -4.76 -23.38
N GLY A 175 -0.05 -4.96 -24.54
CA GLY A 175 -0.65 -4.63 -25.83
C GLY A 175 -0.61 -3.15 -26.19
N ALA A 176 -0.02 -2.30 -25.34
CA ALA A 176 0.42 -0.98 -25.78
C ALA A 176 1.50 -1.18 -26.86
N GLY A 177 1.31 -0.53 -28.02
CA GLY A 177 2.36 -0.45 -29.03
C GLY A 177 3.57 0.32 -28.46
N PRO A 178 4.77 0.17 -29.02
CA PRO A 178 5.85 1.09 -28.69
C PRO A 178 5.41 2.50 -29.07
N ASP A 179 5.66 3.46 -28.17
CA ASP A 179 5.62 4.89 -28.49
C ASP A 179 6.62 5.25 -29.61
#